data_AF-A0A6J3HIF5-F1
#
_entry.id   AF-A0A6J3HIF5-F1
#
_cell.length_a   1.000
_cell.length_b   1.000
_cell.length_c   1.000
_cell.angle_alpha   90.00
_cell.angle_beta   90.00
_cell.angle_gamma   90.00
#
_symmetry.space_group_name_H-M   'P 1'
#
loop_
_entity.id
_entity.type
_entity.pdbx_description
1 polymer ?
#
loop_
_entity_poly.entity_id
_entity_poly.type
_entity_poly.pdbx_seq_one_letter_code
_entity_poly.pdbx_strand_id
1 'polypeptide(L)'
;MKAFKGKDQRVRLFRPWLNMDRMLRSALRLCLPGFDKLELLECIRRLIEVDKDWVPDAAGTSLYVRPVLIGNEPSLGVSRPTRALLFVILCPVGSYFPGDSMTPVSLLADPAFIRAWVGGVGNYKVGG
;
A
#
# COMPACT_ATOMS: atom_id res chain seq x y z
N MET A 1 -1.36 2.94 -1.70
CA MET A 1 -1.35 4.07 -2.67
C MET A 1 -2.77 4.59 -2.80
N LYS A 2 -3.03 5.57 -3.67
CA LYS A 2 -4.36 6.15 -3.81
C LYS A 2 -4.73 6.37 -5.28
N ALA A 3 -6.01 6.17 -5.59
CA ALA A 3 -6.66 6.63 -6.80
C ALA A 3 -7.54 7.84 -6.49
N PHE A 4 -7.55 8.81 -7.40
CA PHE A 4 -8.23 10.09 -7.25
C PHE A 4 -9.13 10.34 -8.45
N LYS A 5 -10.37 10.77 -8.20
CA LYS A 5 -11.30 11.21 -9.23
C LYS A 5 -11.17 12.72 -9.40
N GLY A 6 -10.72 13.14 -10.58
CA GLY A 6 -10.62 14.56 -10.92
C GLY A 6 -12.00 15.19 -11.15
N LYS A 7 -12.06 16.52 -11.20
CA LYS A 7 -13.29 17.24 -11.59
C LYS A 7 -13.75 16.90 -13.02
N ASP A 8 -12.83 16.42 -13.84
CA ASP A 8 -13.07 15.87 -15.17
C ASP A 8 -13.59 14.41 -15.17
N GLN A 9 -13.98 13.89 -14.00
CA GLN A 9 -14.45 12.53 -13.78
C GLN A 9 -13.44 11.41 -14.13
N ARG A 10 -12.19 11.77 -14.46
CA ARG A 10 -11.13 10.80 -14.75
C ARG A 10 -10.46 10.34 -13.46
N VAL A 11 -10.35 9.03 -13.31
CA VAL A 11 -9.62 8.39 -12.20
C VAL A 11 -8.13 8.31 -12.54
N ARG A 12 -7.27 8.70 -11.60
CA ARG A 12 -5.81 8.69 -11.77
C ARG A 12 -5.11 8.07 -10.56
N LEU A 13 -4.06 7.31 -10.82
CA LEU A 13 -3.12 6.86 -9.80
C LEU A 13 -1.95 7.83 -9.68
N PHE A 14 -1.51 8.12 -8.46
CA PHE A 14 -0.36 8.98 -8.23
C PHE A 14 0.93 8.15 -8.06
N ARG A 15 1.85 8.28 -9.02
CA ARG A 15 3.18 7.63 -9.05
C ARG A 15 3.17 6.13 -8.68
N PRO A 16 2.25 5.31 -9.24
CA PRO A 16 2.05 3.94 -8.77
C PRO A 16 3.27 3.03 -8.99
N TRP A 17 4.13 3.33 -9.98
CA TRP A 17 5.36 2.57 -10.24
C TRP A 17 6.31 2.54 -9.03
N LEU A 18 6.39 3.64 -8.26
CA LEU A 18 7.20 3.66 -7.03
C LEU A 18 6.67 2.72 -5.95
N ASN A 19 5.35 2.50 -5.92
CA ASN A 19 4.75 1.53 -5.02
C ASN A 19 5.10 0.10 -5.44
N MET A 20 5.12 -0.19 -6.74
CA MET A 20 5.52 -1.50 -7.27
C MET A 20 7.00 -1.78 -7.00
N ASP A 21 7.88 -0.80 -7.26
CA ASP A 21 9.30 -0.90 -6.94
C ASP A 21 9.53 -1.20 -5.45
N ARG A 22 8.82 -0.46 -4.58
CA ARG A 22 8.92 -0.67 -3.13
C ARG A 22 8.35 -2.02 -2.70
N MET A 23 7.24 -2.47 -3.29
CA MET A 23 6.63 -3.76 -2.95
C MET A 23 7.54 -4.93 -3.36
N LEU A 24 8.15 -4.88 -4.55
CA LEU A 24 9.10 -5.89 -4.99
C LEU A 24 10.34 -5.94 -4.07
N ARG A 25 10.90 -4.78 -3.68
CA ARG A 25 11.99 -4.73 -2.70
C ARG A 25 11.60 -5.35 -1.34
N SER A 26 10.40 -5.06 -0.84
CA SER A 26 9.89 -5.71 0.40
C SER A 26 9.72 -7.22 0.24
N ALA A 27 9.20 -7.69 -0.90
CA ALA A 27 8.99 -9.11 -1.16
C ALA A 27 10.31 -9.88 -1.16
N LEU A 28 11.32 -9.37 -1.88
CA LEU A 28 12.65 -9.98 -1.95
C LEU A 28 13.34 -10.01 -0.58
N ARG A 29 13.18 -8.97 0.24
CA ARG A 29 13.74 -8.93 1.60
C ARG A 29 13.21 -10.05 2.51
N LEU A 30 11.98 -10.50 2.26
CA LEU A 30 11.28 -11.56 3.01
C LEU A 30 11.29 -12.92 2.31
N CYS A 31 12.09 -13.10 1.24
CA CYS A 31 12.13 -14.33 0.44
C CYS A 31 10.79 -14.76 -0.18
N LEU A 32 9.84 -13.81 -0.30
CA LEU A 32 8.57 -14.02 -1.00
C LEU A 32 8.79 -14.04 -2.52
N PRO A 33 7.86 -14.63 -3.31
CA PRO A 33 8.02 -14.67 -4.76
C PRO A 33 8.06 -13.26 -5.35
N GLY A 34 8.97 -13.06 -6.31
CA GLY A 34 8.97 -11.89 -7.17
C GLY A 34 7.77 -11.92 -8.13
N PHE A 35 7.48 -10.77 -8.73
CA PHE A 35 6.39 -10.60 -9.68
C PHE A 35 6.75 -9.49 -10.67
N ASP A 36 6.12 -9.49 -11.84
CA ASP A 36 6.25 -8.39 -12.78
C ASP A 36 5.49 -7.16 -12.26
N LYS A 37 6.20 -6.04 -12.16
CA LYS A 37 5.68 -4.78 -11.60
C LYS A 37 4.59 -4.17 -12.49
N LEU A 38 4.73 -4.28 -13.81
CA LEU A 38 3.77 -3.70 -14.76
C LEU A 38 2.51 -4.56 -14.83
N GLU A 39 2.65 -5.89 -14.79
CA GLU A 39 1.50 -6.80 -14.76
C GLU A 39 0.65 -6.61 -13.49
N LEU A 40 1.28 -6.52 -12.31
CA LEU A 40 0.54 -6.24 -11.08
C LEU A 40 -0.13 -4.86 -11.13
N LEU A 41 0.55 -3.86 -11.69
CA LEU A 41 -0.02 -2.52 -11.85
C LEU A 41 -1.23 -2.53 -12.78
N GLU A 42 -1.19 -3.30 -13.87
CA GLU A 42 -2.32 -3.45 -14.78
C GLU A 42 -3.49 -4.17 -14.11
N CYS A 43 -3.25 -5.25 -13.36
CA CYS A 43 -4.28 -5.91 -12.55
C CYS A 43 -4.96 -4.93 -11.57
N ILE A 44 -4.17 -4.08 -10.90
CA ILE A 44 -4.69 -3.04 -10.01
C ILE A 44 -5.50 -2.00 -10.78
N ARG A 45 -5.03 -1.59 -11.96
CA ARG A 45 -5.77 -0.64 -12.82
C ARG A 45 -7.12 -1.22 -13.21
N ARG A 46 -7.18 -2.49 -13.60
CA ARG A 46 -8.43 -3.21 -13.93
C ARG A 46 -9.37 -3.34 -12.73
N LEU A 47 -8.84 -3.67 -11.55
CA LEU A 47 -9.64 -3.72 -10.33
C LEU A 47 -10.29 -2.36 -10.02
N ILE A 48 -9.53 -1.28 -10.11
CA ILE A 48 -10.05 0.08 -9.90
C ILE A 48 -11.03 0.48 -10.99
N GLU A 49 -10.86 0.00 -12.22
CA GLU A 49 -11.79 0.27 -13.33
C GLU A 49 -13.16 -0.39 -13.10
N VAL A 50 -13.17 -1.63 -12.57
CA VAL A 50 -14.40 -2.34 -12.17
C VAL A 50 -15.07 -1.60 -11.01
N ASP A 51 -14.31 -1.21 -9.98
CA ASP A 51 -14.84 -0.52 -8.79
C ASP A 51 -14.75 1.02 -8.88
N LYS A 52 -14.73 1.59 -10.09
CA LYS A 52 -14.47 3.04 -10.29
C LYS A 52 -15.48 3.95 -9.61
N ASP A 53 -16.70 3.44 -9.37
CA ASP A 53 -17.78 4.18 -8.75
C ASP A 53 -17.56 4.32 -7.23
N TRP A 54 -16.74 3.45 -6.63
CA TRP A 54 -16.28 3.58 -5.24
C TRP A 54 -15.23 4.68 -5.06
N VAL A 55 -14.67 5.24 -6.12
CA VAL A 55 -13.72 6.36 -6.02
C VAL A 55 -14.50 7.64 -5.72
N PRO A 56 -14.37 8.25 -4.54
CA PRO A 56 -15.11 9.45 -4.19
C PRO A 56 -14.59 10.67 -4.99
N ASP A 57 -15.48 11.64 -5.25
CA ASP A 57 -15.24 12.86 -6.04
C ASP A 57 -15.26 14.16 -5.21
N ALA A 58 -15.60 14.06 -3.93
CA ALA A 58 -15.53 15.17 -3.00
C ALA A 58 -14.07 15.64 -2.80
N ALA A 59 -13.89 16.94 -2.54
CA ALA A 59 -12.56 17.51 -2.36
C ALA A 59 -11.81 16.82 -1.20
N GLY A 60 -10.52 16.52 -1.42
CA GLY A 60 -9.66 15.86 -0.42
C GLY A 60 -9.92 14.36 -0.22
N THR A 61 -10.92 13.78 -0.90
CA THR A 61 -11.23 12.35 -0.80
C THR A 61 -10.44 11.50 -1.81
N SER A 62 -10.37 10.19 -1.57
CA SER A 62 -9.62 9.27 -2.44
C SER A 62 -10.05 7.82 -2.23
N LEU A 63 -9.73 6.94 -3.18
CA LEU A 63 -9.78 5.50 -2.98
C LEU A 63 -8.39 4.99 -2.60
N TYR A 64 -8.26 4.46 -1.39
CA TYR A 64 -7.01 3.86 -0.93
C TYR A 64 -6.87 2.43 -1.43
N VAL A 65 -5.73 2.14 -2.07
CA VAL A 65 -5.39 0.86 -2.68
C VAL A 65 -4.34 0.16 -1.82
N ARG A 66 -4.65 -1.05 -1.35
CA ARG A 66 -3.84 -1.85 -0.44
C ARG A 66 -3.47 -3.21 -1.05
N PRO A 67 -2.39 -3.26 -1.84
CA PRO A 67 -1.75 -4.53 -2.18
C PRO A 67 -1.10 -5.16 -0.95
N VAL A 68 -1.22 -6.47 -0.83
CA VAL A 68 -0.65 -7.27 0.25
C VAL A 68 -0.07 -8.55 -0.35
N LEU A 69 1.08 -8.98 0.16
CA LEU A 69 1.71 -10.25 -0.18
C LEU A 69 2.06 -10.97 1.12
N ILE A 70 1.53 -12.19 1.30
CA ILE A 70 1.76 -13.02 2.48
C ILE A 70 2.36 -14.37 2.09
N GLY A 71 3.20 -14.92 2.95
CA GLY A 71 3.51 -16.35 2.92
C GLY A 71 2.29 -17.14 3.41
N ASN A 72 1.97 -18.24 2.74
CA ASN A 72 0.81 -19.08 3.01
C ASN A 72 1.23 -20.55 3.17
N GLU A 73 2.25 -20.76 3.99
CA GLU A 73 2.91 -22.04 4.16
C GLU A 73 2.12 -22.96 5.11
N PRO A 74 1.82 -24.21 4.74
CA PRO A 74 1.16 -25.19 5.60
C PRO A 74 2.18 -25.91 6.50
N SER A 75 3.14 -25.17 7.04
CA SER A 75 4.21 -25.70 7.88
C SER A 75 4.58 -24.66 8.95
N LEU A 76 5.02 -25.16 10.10
CA LEU A 76 5.47 -24.33 11.22
C LEU A 76 6.97 -23.99 11.12
N GLY A 77 7.70 -24.62 10.21
CA GLY A 77 9.14 -24.40 10.05
C GLY A 77 9.46 -22.98 9.58
N VAL A 78 10.38 -22.31 10.27
CA VAL A 78 10.88 -20.98 9.88
C VAL A 78 11.77 -21.13 8.65
N SER A 79 11.16 -21.03 7.48
CA SER A 79 11.80 -21.27 6.19
C SER A 79 11.21 -20.38 5.12
N ARG A 80 11.83 -20.38 3.93
CA ARG A 80 11.28 -19.69 2.77
C ARG A 80 9.92 -20.31 2.41
N PRO A 81 8.85 -19.51 2.22
CA PRO A 81 7.55 -20.05 1.85
C PRO A 81 7.58 -20.65 0.44
N THR A 82 6.98 -21.83 0.30
CA THR A 82 6.67 -22.50 -0.96
C THR A 82 5.31 -22.06 -1.53
N ARG A 83 4.43 -21.51 -0.67
CA ARG A 83 3.13 -20.95 -1.05
C ARG A 83 3.02 -19.50 -0.60
N ALA A 84 2.41 -18.66 -1.43
CA ALA A 84 2.14 -17.26 -1.11
C ALA A 84 0.79 -16.82 -1.69
N LEU A 85 0.22 -15.77 -1.11
CA LEU A 85 -0.99 -15.14 -1.61
C LEU A 85 -0.72 -13.64 -1.81
N LEU A 86 -0.96 -13.17 -3.04
CA LEU A 86 -1.00 -11.75 -3.38
C LEU A 86 -2.46 -11.35 -3.54
N PHE A 87 -2.90 -10.33 -2.81
CA PHE A 87 -4.24 -9.78 -2.95
C PHE A 87 -4.24 -8.25 -2.86
N VAL A 88 -5.30 -7.62 -3.34
CA VAL A 88 -5.48 -6.16 -3.32
C VAL A 88 -6.88 -5.84 -2.82
N ILE A 89 -6.97 -4.95 -1.82
CA ILE A 89 -8.24 -4.41 -1.34
C ILE A 89 -8.32 -2.90 -1.60
N LEU A 90 -9.55 -2.42 -1.79
CA LEU A 90 -9.89 -1.02 -2.05
C LEU A 90 -10.73 -0.48 -0.89
N CYS A 91 -10.50 0.78 -0.51
CA CYS A 91 -11.27 1.42 0.57
C CYS A 91 -11.43 2.92 0.29
N PRO A 92 -12.66 3.47 0.24
CA PRO A 92 -12.86 4.92 0.13
C PRO A 92 -12.41 5.61 1.42
N VAL A 93 -11.71 6.74 1.29
CA VAL A 93 -11.14 7.49 2.41
C VAL A 93 -11.46 8.98 2.26
N GLY A 94 -11.92 9.58 3.36
CA GLY A 94 -12.21 11.01 3.46
C GLY A 94 -10.96 11.89 3.51
N SER A 95 -11.20 13.21 3.56
CA SER A 95 -10.14 14.19 3.82
C SER A 95 -9.68 14.08 5.27
N TYR A 96 -8.37 14.20 5.50
CA TYR A 96 -7.80 14.36 6.84
C TYR A 96 -7.97 15.78 7.38
N PHE A 97 -8.12 16.76 6.48
CA PHE A 97 -8.22 18.19 6.80
C PHE A 97 -9.51 18.72 6.18
N PRO A 98 -10.59 18.90 6.95
CA PRO A 98 -11.82 19.50 6.44
C PRO A 98 -11.60 21.01 6.20
N GLY A 99 -11.79 21.46 4.95
CA GLY A 99 -11.55 22.85 4.55
C GLY A 99 -10.06 23.16 4.36
N ASP A 100 -9.67 24.40 4.66
CA ASP A 100 -8.28 24.89 4.50
C ASP A 100 -7.47 24.85 5.82
N SER A 101 -8.03 24.30 6.90
CA SER A 101 -7.36 24.26 8.20
C SER A 101 -6.64 22.94 8.43
N MET A 102 -5.36 23.03 8.80
CA MET A 102 -4.57 21.89 9.25
C MET A 102 -4.81 21.66 10.75
N THR A 103 -5.18 20.44 11.12
CA THR A 103 -5.27 20.05 12.54
C THR A 103 -3.90 19.54 13.00
N PRO A 104 -3.23 20.24 13.94
CA PRO A 104 -1.95 19.79 14.45
C PRO A 104 -2.09 18.54 15.33
N VAL A 105 -0.99 17.81 15.51
CA VAL A 105 -0.89 16.65 16.39
C VAL A 105 0.20 16.87 17.43
N SER A 106 0.02 16.33 18.64
CA SER A 106 1.08 16.22 19.64
C SER A 106 1.94 14.97 19.38
N LEU A 107 3.23 15.05 19.70
CA LEU A 107 4.18 13.95 19.52
C LEU A 107 4.69 13.48 20.89
N LEU A 108 4.67 12.18 21.13
CA LEU A 108 5.36 11.55 22.26
C LEU A 108 6.80 11.22 21.84
N ALA A 109 7.79 11.77 22.55
CA ALA A 109 9.21 11.56 22.29
C ALA A 109 9.85 10.79 23.44
N ASP A 110 9.62 9.47 23.47
CA ASP A 110 10.17 8.57 24.48
C ASP A 110 11.33 7.73 23.88
N PRO A 111 12.57 7.91 24.35
CA PRO A 111 13.73 7.20 23.81
C PRO A 111 13.74 5.69 24.13
N ALA A 112 12.86 5.20 25.02
CA ALA A 112 12.73 3.78 25.30
C ALA A 112 12.19 2.96 24.10
N PHE A 113 11.50 3.60 23.15
CA PHE A 113 10.88 2.94 22.00
C PHE A 113 11.66 3.20 20.70
N ILE A 114 12.26 2.14 20.15
CA ILE A 114 13.07 2.21 18.93
C ILE A 114 12.32 1.63 17.73
N ARG A 115 11.95 2.48 16.76
CA ARG A 115 11.19 2.08 15.56
C ARG A 115 11.99 1.18 14.59
N ALA A 116 13.29 1.44 14.45
CA ALA A 116 14.15 0.76 13.48
C ALA A 116 15.63 0.94 13.85
N TRP A 117 16.48 0.01 13.40
CA TRP A 117 17.93 0.04 13.59
C TRP A 117 18.67 -0.36 12.30
N VAL A 118 19.95 -0.01 12.21
CA VAL A 118 20.83 -0.41 11.10
C VAL A 118 21.01 -1.93 11.11
N GLY A 119 20.84 -2.57 9.96
CA GLY A 119 20.79 -4.05 9.85
C GLY A 119 19.38 -4.64 10.01
N GLY A 120 18.40 -3.85 10.47
CA GLY A 120 16.99 -4.26 10.58
C GLY A 120 16.22 -4.24 9.25
N VAL A 121 14.90 -4.10 9.35
CA VAL A 121 13.96 -4.10 8.21
C VAL A 121 13.10 -2.84 8.10
N GLY A 122 13.37 -1.82 8.93
CA GLY A 122 12.54 -0.60 9.03
C GLY A 122 12.57 0.33 7.81
N ASN A 123 13.36 0.02 6.78
CA ASN A 123 13.40 0.66 5.47
C ASN A 123 12.54 -0.07 4.41
N TYR A 124 11.94 -1.21 4.77
CA TYR A 124 10.96 -1.94 3.95
C TYR A 124 9.56 -1.76 4.53
N LYS A 125 8.53 -1.99 3.71
CA LYS A 125 7.13 -1.97 4.18
C LYS A 125 6.68 -3.39 4.52
N VAL A 126 7.19 -3.91 5.63
CA VAL A 126 6.89 -5.24 6.18
C VAL A 126 5.94 -5.12 7.37
N GLY A 127 5.26 -6.21 7.72
CA GLY A 127 4.22 -6.19 8.76
C GLY A 127 4.71 -6.44 10.19
N GLY A 128 5.94 -6.95 10.37
CA GLY A 128 6.53 -7.24 11.68
C GLY A 128 7.00 -5.99 12.42
#